data_AF-A0A453D2Z3-F1
#
_entry.id   AF-A0A453D2Z3-F1
#
_cell.length_a   1.000
_cell.length_b   1.000
_cell.length_c   1.000
_cell.angle_alpha   90.00
_cell.angle_beta   90.00
_cell.angle_gamma   90.00
#
_symmetry.space_group_name_H-M   'P 1'
#
loop_
_entity.id
_entity.type
_entity.pdbx_description
1 polymer ?
#
loop_
_entity_poly.entity_id
_entity_poly.type
_entity_poly.pdbx_seq_one_letter_code
_entity_poly.pdbx_strand_id
1 'polypeptide(L)'
;MSMCYFFSGGIAILAGIAAMFQSSWRLLYVVTSMPSLVFVLTILPFVSESPRWYLVRRRVDDAMQVLQDIAFTNGKSIPDYISLKLDDEDDIDKKIDGSSSSILDVFRSRTTRGRLVLSVLISFLCSVVYYGLSLNVVNLKINLYISVVVNSLAEMPAFLLTTMLLQHLGRKPLAIGSMLLSGVFCTSASLITGVGAMR
;
A
#
# COMPACT_ATOMS: atom_id res chain seq x y z
N MET A 1 7.59 4.02 -4.94
CA MET A 1 7.31 5.33 -5.56
C MET A 1 5.97 5.32 -6.28
N SER A 2 5.80 4.50 -7.33
CA SER A 2 4.62 4.54 -8.21
C SER A 2 3.26 4.38 -7.52
N MET A 3 3.11 3.40 -6.61
CA MET A 3 1.81 3.04 -6.03
C MET A 3 1.15 4.16 -5.19
N CYS A 4 1.94 4.95 -4.44
CA CYS A 4 1.39 6.02 -3.60
C CYS A 4 0.86 7.20 -4.43
N TYR A 5 1.52 7.51 -5.55
CA TYR A 5 1.06 8.56 -6.47
C TYR A 5 -0.21 8.15 -7.21
N PHE A 6 -0.31 6.88 -7.61
CA PHE A 6 -1.55 6.35 -8.18
C PHE A 6 -2.71 6.39 -7.18
N PHE A 7 -2.45 6.10 -5.90
CA PHE A 7 -3.47 6.16 -4.86
C PHE A 7 -3.98 7.59 -4.61
N SER A 8 -3.08 8.53 -4.35
CA SER A 8 -3.43 9.95 -4.12
C SER A 8 -4.07 10.58 -5.38
N GLY A 9 -3.51 10.30 -6.56
CA GLY A 9 -4.08 10.74 -7.84
C GLY A 9 -5.48 10.16 -8.09
N GLY A 10 -5.70 8.89 -7.74
CA GLY A 10 -7.00 8.24 -7.82
C GLY A 10 -8.05 8.92 -6.94
N ILE A 11 -7.70 9.29 -5.70
CA ILE A 11 -8.61 10.00 -4.79
C ILE A 11 -8.92 11.40 -5.33
N ALA A 12 -7.93 12.13 -5.85
CA ALA A 12 -8.14 13.46 -6.43
C ALA A 12 -9.07 13.40 -7.66
N ILE A 13 -8.86 12.43 -8.56
CA ILE A 13 -9.72 12.20 -9.72
C ILE A 13 -11.13 11.81 -9.28
N LEU A 14 -11.25 10.92 -8.29
CA LEU A 14 -12.53 10.52 -7.72
C LEU A 14 -13.30 11.72 -7.14
N ALA A 15 -12.63 12.59 -6.39
CA ALA A 15 -13.24 13.80 -5.83
C ALA A 15 -13.71 14.77 -6.93
N GLY A 16 -12.94 14.91 -8.02
CA GLY A 16 -13.34 15.69 -9.19
C GLY A 16 -14.56 15.12 -9.92
N ILE A 17 -14.59 13.81 -10.16
CA ILE A 17 -15.74 13.12 -10.76
C ILE A 17 -16.97 13.24 -9.84
N ALA A 18 -16.78 13.08 -8.53
CA ALA A 18 -17.85 13.22 -7.55
C ALA A 18 -18.44 14.64 -7.53
N ALA A 19 -17.61 15.67 -7.74
CA ALA A 19 -18.06 17.05 -7.86
C ALA A 19 -18.88 17.31 -9.14
N MET A 20 -18.66 16.54 -10.22
CA MET A 20 -19.44 16.65 -11.47
C MET A 20 -20.75 15.85 -11.43
N PHE A 21 -20.77 14.72 -10.73
CA PHE A 21 -21.92 13.78 -10.68
C PHE A 21 -22.67 13.82 -9.35
N GLN A 22 -22.88 15.02 -8.80
CA GLN A 22 -23.53 15.22 -7.48
C GLN A 22 -24.95 14.66 -7.38
N SER A 23 -25.66 14.53 -8.51
CA SER A 23 -27.09 14.21 -8.54
C SER A 23 -27.42 12.71 -8.40
N SER A 24 -26.45 11.81 -8.58
CA SER A 24 -26.72 10.36 -8.57
C SER A 24 -25.54 9.52 -8.08
N TRP A 25 -25.59 9.10 -6.82
CA TRP A 25 -24.60 8.20 -6.20
C TRP A 25 -24.41 6.89 -6.99
N ARG A 26 -25.47 6.38 -7.63
CA ARG A 26 -25.42 5.18 -8.47
C ARG A 26 -24.52 5.36 -9.70
N LEU A 27 -24.61 6.51 -10.38
CA LEU A 27 -23.75 6.82 -11.52
C LEU A 27 -22.29 6.98 -11.09
N LEU A 28 -22.04 7.51 -9.90
CA LEU A 28 -20.69 7.61 -9.33
C LEU A 28 -20.05 6.21 -9.15
N TYR A 29 -20.80 5.21 -8.66
CA TYR A 29 -20.29 3.83 -8.58
C TYR A 29 -20.01 3.22 -9.95
N VAL A 30 -20.84 3.51 -10.96
CA VAL A 30 -20.62 3.00 -12.32
C VAL A 30 -19.36 3.65 -12.93
N VAL A 31 -19.22 4.97 -12.84
CA VAL A 31 -18.07 5.68 -13.41
C VAL A 31 -16.76 5.26 -12.74
N THR A 32 -16.78 5.02 -11.42
CA THR A 32 -15.56 4.63 -10.69
C THR A 32 -15.14 3.17 -10.90
N SER A 33 -16.05 2.30 -11.33
CA SER A 33 -15.74 0.90 -11.69
C SER A 33 -15.25 0.74 -13.14
N MET A 34 -15.45 1.73 -14.01
CA MET A 34 -14.96 1.66 -15.40
C MET A 34 -13.42 1.57 -15.49
N PRO A 35 -12.63 2.39 -14.77
CA PRO A 35 -11.16 2.28 -14.80
C PRO A 35 -10.64 0.92 -14.32
N SER A 36 -11.27 0.31 -13.31
CA SER A 36 -10.86 -1.00 -12.81
C SER A 36 -11.19 -2.11 -13.81
N LEU A 37 -12.33 -2.03 -14.50
CA LEU A 37 -12.66 -2.95 -15.59
C LEU A 37 -11.69 -2.83 -16.76
N VAL A 38 -11.34 -1.60 -17.16
CA VAL A 38 -10.33 -1.36 -18.20
C VAL A 38 -8.99 -1.97 -17.78
N PHE A 39 -8.57 -1.80 -16.53
CA PHE A 39 -7.33 -2.40 -16.02
C PHE A 39 -7.35 -3.94 -16.11
N VAL A 40 -8.45 -4.57 -15.69
CA VAL A 40 -8.60 -6.03 -15.76
C VAL A 40 -8.59 -6.53 -17.20
N LEU A 41 -9.23 -5.82 -18.13
CA LEU A 41 -9.32 -6.26 -19.53
C LEU A 41 -8.04 -5.99 -20.33
N THR A 42 -7.34 -4.90 -20.04
CA THR A 42 -6.21 -4.43 -20.86
C THR A 42 -4.83 -4.71 -20.28
N ILE A 43 -4.71 -4.83 -18.95
CA ILE A 43 -3.39 -4.97 -18.29
C ILE A 43 -3.20 -6.38 -17.76
N LEU A 44 -4.23 -6.98 -17.16
CA LEU A 44 -4.13 -8.32 -16.58
C LEU A 44 -3.66 -9.40 -17.56
N PRO A 45 -4.06 -9.42 -18.85
CA PRO A 45 -3.56 -10.41 -19.82
C PRO A 45 -2.07 -10.26 -20.15
N PHE A 46 -1.49 -9.07 -19.94
CA PHE A 46 -0.09 -8.77 -20.26
C PHE A 46 0.83 -8.83 -19.03
N VAL A 47 0.27 -9.00 -17.83
CA VAL A 47 1.04 -9.09 -16.60
C VAL A 47 1.44 -10.54 -16.37
N SER A 48 2.74 -10.82 -16.53
CA SER A 48 3.33 -12.10 -16.14
C SER A 48 3.32 -12.25 -14.61
N GLU A 49 3.01 -13.46 -14.13
CA GLU A 49 3.07 -13.81 -12.71
C GLU A 49 4.49 -13.62 -12.14
N SER A 50 4.62 -13.40 -10.83
CA SER A 50 5.94 -13.16 -10.22
C SER A 50 6.87 -14.39 -10.35
N PRO A 51 8.15 -14.23 -10.75
CA PRO A 51 9.10 -15.35 -10.85
C PRO A 51 9.27 -16.13 -9.54
N ARG A 52 9.14 -15.45 -8.39
CA ARG A 52 9.20 -16.07 -7.07
C ARG A 52 8.08 -17.09 -6.83
N TRP A 53 6.88 -16.84 -7.36
CA TRP A 53 5.76 -17.78 -7.24
C TRP A 53 6.02 -19.07 -8.02
N TYR A 54 6.60 -18.97 -9.21
CA TYR A 54 7.02 -20.12 -10.00
C TYR A 54 8.10 -20.94 -9.29
N LEU A 55 9.10 -20.27 -8.70
CA LEU A 55 10.16 -20.93 -7.92
C LEU A 55 9.61 -21.68 -6.70
N VAL A 56 8.67 -21.10 -5.94
CA VAL A 56 8.03 -21.77 -4.78
C VAL A 56 7.22 -23.00 -5.19
N ARG A 57 6.67 -23.01 -6.41
CA ARG A 57 5.96 -24.18 -6.98
C ARG A 57 6.87 -25.19 -7.68
N ARG A 58 8.20 -25.08 -7.52
CA ARG A 58 9.22 -25.91 -8.19
C ARG A 58 9.14 -25.87 -9.73
N ARG A 59 8.53 -24.83 -10.30
CA ARG A 59 8.49 -24.58 -11.75
C ARG A 59 9.65 -23.67 -12.14
N VAL A 60 10.86 -24.21 -12.10
CA VAL A 60 12.10 -23.44 -12.28
C VAL A 60 12.26 -22.95 -13.73
N ASP A 61 11.83 -23.76 -14.70
CA ASP A 61 11.92 -23.44 -16.13
C ASP A 61 11.05 -22.22 -16.48
N ASP A 62 9.79 -22.19 -16.01
CA ASP A 62 8.89 -21.05 -16.21
C ASP A 62 9.39 -19.78 -15.51
N ALA A 63 9.98 -19.92 -14.31
CA ALA A 63 10.58 -18.81 -13.59
C ALA A 63 11.76 -18.20 -14.36
N MET A 64 12.58 -19.04 -14.98
CA MET A 64 13.73 -18.63 -15.78
C MET A 64 13.29 -17.96 -17.08
N GLN A 65 12.26 -18.47 -17.74
CA GLN A 65 11.68 -17.85 -18.93
C GLN A 65 11.15 -16.43 -18.64
N VAL A 66 10.37 -16.26 -17.56
CA VAL A 66 9.89 -14.94 -17.15
C VAL A 66 11.05 -14.00 -16.79
N LEU A 67 12.12 -14.52 -16.16
CA LEU A 67 13.31 -13.71 -15.85
C LEU A 67 14.04 -13.26 -17.13
N GLN A 68 14.17 -14.15 -18.12
CA GLN A 68 14.78 -13.86 -19.41
C GLN A 68 13.99 -12.81 -20.18
N ASP A 69 12.66 -12.91 -20.22
CA ASP A 69 11.78 -11.90 -20.85
C ASP A 69 11.92 -10.52 -20.17
N ILE A 70 11.96 -10.50 -18.84
CA ILE A 70 12.19 -9.27 -18.06
C ILE A 70 13.59 -8.70 -18.35
N ALA A 71 14.61 -9.55 -18.41
CA ALA A 71 15.99 -9.11 -18.63
C ALA A 71 16.19 -8.58 -20.06
N PHE A 72 15.61 -9.25 -21.06
CA PHE A 72 15.57 -8.78 -22.44
C PHE A 72 14.89 -7.41 -22.55
N THR A 73 13.73 -7.24 -21.90
CA THR A 73 13.02 -5.96 -21.84
C THR A 73 13.85 -4.86 -21.16
N ASN A 74 14.69 -5.22 -20.18
CA ASN A 74 15.61 -4.30 -19.50
C ASN A 74 16.97 -4.13 -20.19
N GLY A 75 17.18 -4.72 -21.37
CA GLY A 75 18.42 -4.62 -22.15
C GLY A 75 19.62 -5.33 -21.52
N LYS A 76 19.40 -6.28 -20.61
CA LYS A 76 20.45 -7.10 -19.97
C LYS A 76 20.26 -8.56 -20.33
N SER A 77 21.34 -9.25 -20.69
CA SER A 77 21.32 -10.71 -20.88
C SER A 77 21.67 -11.40 -19.57
N ILE A 78 20.80 -12.28 -19.08
CA ILE A 78 21.14 -13.19 -17.98
C ILE A 78 22.03 -14.30 -18.58
N PRO A 79 23.22 -14.56 -18.03
CA PRO A 79 24.05 -15.69 -18.47
C PRO A 79 23.32 -17.03 -18.24
N ASP A 80 23.34 -17.92 -19.23
CA ASP A 80 22.70 -19.25 -19.23
C ASP A 80 23.19 -20.20 -18.11
N TYR A 81 24.21 -19.81 -17.34
CA TYR A 81 24.77 -20.60 -16.24
C TYR A 81 24.14 -20.32 -14.86
N ILE A 82 23.25 -19.31 -14.75
CA ILE A 82 22.68 -18.94 -13.46
C ILE A 82 21.48 -19.86 -13.15
N SER A 83 21.75 -20.93 -12.41
CA SER A 83 20.68 -21.67 -11.72
C SER A 83 20.09 -20.78 -10.63
N LEU A 84 18.79 -20.47 -10.75
CA LEU A 84 18.02 -19.81 -9.70
C LEU A 84 17.86 -20.78 -8.54
N LYS A 85 18.85 -20.82 -7.65
CA LYS A 85 18.69 -21.44 -6.34
C LYS A 85 18.08 -20.42 -5.39
N LEU A 86 16.97 -20.80 -4.77
CA LEU A 86 16.56 -20.16 -3.54
C LEU A 86 17.61 -20.52 -2.48
N ASP A 87 18.13 -19.52 -1.76
CA ASP A 87 19.06 -19.73 -0.62
C ASP A 87 18.50 -20.70 0.45
N ASP A 88 17.20 -21.00 0.38
CA ASP A 88 16.44 -21.81 1.32
C ASP A 88 15.98 -23.17 0.74
N GLU A 89 16.68 -23.79 -0.22
CA GLU A 89 16.30 -25.13 -0.74
C GLU A 89 16.12 -26.17 0.40
N ASP A 90 17.00 -26.16 1.41
CA ASP A 90 16.92 -27.05 2.59
C ASP A 90 15.73 -26.75 3.53
N ASP A 91 15.18 -25.53 3.45
CA ASP A 91 14.08 -25.06 4.29
C ASP A 91 12.72 -25.23 3.60
N ILE A 92 12.71 -25.37 2.28
CA ILE A 92 11.50 -25.62 1.46
C ILE A 92 11.09 -27.09 1.55
N ASP A 93 12.04 -28.05 1.50
CA ASP A 93 11.73 -29.48 1.68
C ASP A 93 11.08 -29.74 3.05
N LYS A 94 11.52 -29.02 4.09
CA LYS A 94 10.86 -29.06 5.41
C LYS A 94 9.50 -28.34 5.45
N LYS A 95 9.31 -27.28 4.67
CA LYS A 95 8.07 -26.46 4.66
C LYS A 95 6.96 -27.01 3.77
N ILE A 96 7.28 -27.81 2.75
CA ILE A 96 6.30 -28.37 1.81
C ILE A 96 5.87 -29.78 2.24
N ASP A 97 6.80 -30.65 2.67
CA ASP A 97 6.45 -31.99 3.15
C ASP A 97 5.84 -31.98 4.56
N GLY A 98 6.13 -30.94 5.34
CA GLY A 98 5.46 -30.65 6.61
C GLY A 98 4.31 -29.66 6.42
N SER A 99 3.17 -30.13 5.90
CA SER A 99 1.86 -29.46 5.91
C SER A 99 1.91 -27.93 5.73
N SER A 100 1.66 -27.42 4.51
CA SER A 100 1.25 -26.02 4.22
C SER A 100 1.34 -25.12 5.45
N SER A 101 2.54 -24.58 5.76
CA SER A 101 2.88 -23.97 7.05
C SER A 101 1.68 -23.22 7.61
N SER A 102 0.99 -23.89 8.54
CA SER A 102 -0.39 -23.54 8.83
C SER A 102 -0.38 -22.12 9.37
N ILE A 103 -1.40 -21.31 9.08
CA ILE A 103 -1.53 -19.96 9.65
C ILE A 103 -1.38 -20.03 11.20
N LEU A 104 -1.74 -21.17 11.79
CA LEU A 104 -1.56 -21.50 13.20
C LEU A 104 -0.10 -21.63 13.66
N ASP A 105 0.84 -22.00 12.80
CA ASP A 105 2.27 -22.14 13.12
C ASP A 105 2.95 -20.77 13.26
N VAL A 106 2.42 -19.76 12.54
CA VAL A 106 2.78 -18.34 12.74
C VAL A 106 2.39 -17.86 14.16
N PHE A 107 1.27 -18.36 14.70
CA PHE A 107 0.83 -18.08 16.07
C PHE A 107 1.59 -18.89 17.14
N ARG A 108 2.23 -19.99 16.75
CA ARG A 108 3.00 -20.87 17.65
C ARG A 108 4.32 -20.23 18.09
N SER A 109 4.96 -19.45 17.23
CA SER A 109 6.21 -18.74 17.56
C SER A 109 5.96 -17.47 18.38
N ARG A 110 6.50 -17.42 19.60
CA ARG A 110 6.37 -16.29 20.56
C ARG A 110 6.91 -14.97 19.99
N THR A 111 8.00 -15.02 19.24
CA THR A 111 8.66 -13.85 18.65
C THR A 111 7.91 -13.33 17.43
N THR A 112 7.42 -14.23 16.57
CA THR A 112 6.61 -13.87 15.40
C THR A 112 5.27 -13.28 15.81
N ARG A 113 4.61 -13.86 16.83
CA ARG A 113 3.36 -13.32 17.39
C ARG A 113 3.53 -11.89 17.92
N GLY A 114 4.61 -11.62 18.66
CA GLY A 114 4.88 -10.27 19.15
C GLY A 114 5.03 -9.24 18.03
N ARG A 115 5.77 -9.59 16.97
CA ARG A 115 5.93 -8.74 15.79
C ARG A 115 4.62 -8.54 15.02
N LEU A 116 3.82 -9.60 14.88
CA LEU A 116 2.54 -9.55 14.20
C LEU A 116 1.54 -8.67 14.97
N VAL A 117 1.38 -8.89 16.27
CA VAL A 117 0.50 -8.06 17.12
C VAL A 117 0.92 -6.60 17.08
N LEU A 118 2.22 -6.31 17.17
CA LEU A 118 2.73 -4.95 17.06
C LEU A 118 2.41 -4.34 15.69
N SER A 119 2.61 -5.08 14.60
CA SER A 119 2.29 -4.60 13.24
C SER A 119 0.79 -4.34 13.07
N VAL A 120 -0.06 -5.22 13.59
CA VAL A 120 -1.52 -5.05 13.55
C VAL A 120 -1.95 -3.83 14.36
N LEU A 121 -1.40 -3.65 15.56
CA LEU A 121 -1.70 -2.50 16.41
C LEU A 121 -1.28 -1.18 15.74
N ILE A 122 -0.08 -1.13 15.16
CA ILE A 122 0.42 0.02 14.40
C ILE A 122 -0.50 0.33 13.22
N SER A 123 -0.88 -0.70 12.45
CA SER A 123 -1.79 -0.54 11.30
C SER A 123 -3.18 -0.05 11.72
N PHE A 124 -3.68 -0.57 12.84
CA PHE A 124 -4.97 -0.16 13.41
C PHE A 124 -4.95 1.31 13.84
N LEU A 125 -3.96 1.71 14.63
CA LEU A 125 -3.81 3.10 15.07
C LEU A 125 -3.65 4.06 13.89
N CYS A 126 -2.85 3.69 12.89
CA CYS A 126 -2.70 4.47 11.66
C CYS A 126 -4.03 4.62 10.91
N SER A 127 -4.82 3.54 10.81
CA SER A 127 -6.13 3.56 10.18
C SER A 127 -7.11 4.47 10.92
N VAL A 128 -7.13 4.41 12.26
CA VAL A 128 -7.99 5.27 13.09
C VAL A 128 -7.66 6.75 12.86
N VAL A 129 -6.38 7.12 12.83
CA VAL A 129 -5.95 8.50 12.57
C VAL A 129 -6.32 8.92 11.15
N TYR A 130 -6.06 8.07 10.15
CA TYR A 130 -6.35 8.36 8.75
C TYR A 130 -7.85 8.57 8.50
N TYR A 131 -8.70 7.65 8.97
CA TYR A 131 -10.14 7.79 8.84
C TYR A 131 -10.69 8.92 9.71
N GLY A 132 -10.12 9.13 10.91
CA GLY A 132 -10.48 10.26 11.78
C GLY A 132 -10.24 11.61 11.10
N LEU A 133 -9.08 11.80 10.48
CA LEU A 133 -8.77 12.99 9.67
C LEU A 133 -9.73 13.10 8.48
N SER A 134 -9.89 12.02 7.72
CA SER A 134 -10.76 12.01 6.52
C SER A 134 -12.23 12.32 6.84
N LEU A 135 -12.74 11.86 7.97
CA LEU A 135 -14.10 12.17 8.42
C LEU A 135 -14.21 13.59 8.98
N ASN A 136 -13.18 14.09 9.66
CA ASN A 136 -13.16 15.46 10.17
C ASN A 136 -13.09 16.49 9.02
N VAL A 137 -12.50 16.13 7.87
CA VAL A 137 -12.50 16.97 6.66
C VAL A 137 -13.93 17.34 6.20
N VAL A 138 -14.93 16.50 6.50
CA VAL A 138 -16.35 16.79 6.22
C VAL A 138 -16.94 17.85 7.15
N ASN A 139 -16.37 18.02 8.35
CA ASN A 139 -16.83 19.00 9.34
C ASN A 139 -16.25 20.41 9.11
N LEU A 140 -15.29 20.55 8.19
CA LEU A 140 -14.86 21.86 7.70
C LEU A 140 -16.05 22.49 6.95
N LYS A 141 -16.43 23.72 7.32
CA LYS A 141 -17.51 24.52 6.66
C LYS A 141 -17.26 24.84 5.17
N ILE A 142 -16.26 24.22 4.55
CA ILE A 142 -15.88 24.37 3.14
C ILE A 142 -16.54 23.23 2.34
N ASN A 143 -16.83 23.47 1.05
CA ASN A 143 -17.33 22.43 0.15
C ASN A 143 -16.51 21.13 0.25
N LEU A 144 -17.17 20.03 0.63
CA LEU A 144 -16.56 18.71 0.88
C LEU A 144 -15.59 18.28 -0.23
N TYR A 145 -15.98 18.48 -1.49
CA TYR A 145 -15.16 18.11 -2.65
C TYR A 145 -13.82 18.85 -2.71
N ILE A 146 -13.82 20.15 -2.40
CA ILE A 146 -12.60 20.97 -2.40
C ILE A 146 -11.68 20.54 -1.25
N SER A 147 -12.26 20.31 -0.07
CA SER A 147 -11.50 19.87 1.10
C SER A 147 -10.83 18.51 0.87
N VAL A 148 -11.52 17.57 0.20
CA VAL A 148 -10.96 16.27 -0.18
C VAL A 148 -9.83 16.43 -1.21
N VAL A 149 -10.01 17.25 -2.25
CA VAL A 149 -8.96 17.50 -3.26
C VAL A 149 -7.72 18.12 -2.62
N VAL A 150 -7.88 19.11 -1.74
CA VAL A 150 -6.76 19.73 -1.02
C VAL A 150 -6.04 18.72 -0.12
N ASN A 151 -6.78 17.85 0.57
CA ASN A 151 -6.19 16.79 1.38
C ASN A 151 -5.39 15.81 0.50
N SER A 152 -5.96 15.33 -0.61
CA SER A 152 -5.26 14.44 -1.54
C SER A 152 -4.00 15.08 -2.14
N LEU A 153 -4.07 16.38 -2.45
CA LEU A 153 -2.91 17.13 -2.95
C LEU A 153 -1.84 17.30 -1.88
N ALA A 154 -2.22 17.47 -0.61
CA ALA A 154 -1.29 17.53 0.52
C ALA A 154 -0.62 16.17 0.82
N GLU A 155 -1.28 15.05 0.50
CA GLU A 155 -0.69 13.71 0.63
C GLU A 155 0.47 13.48 -0.36
N MET A 156 0.43 14.05 -1.56
CA MET A 156 1.50 13.89 -2.57
C MET A 156 2.90 14.34 -2.10
N PRO A 157 3.11 15.57 -1.59
CA PRO A 157 4.41 15.98 -1.08
C PRO A 157 4.78 15.24 0.21
N ALA A 158 3.79 14.85 1.03
CA ALA A 158 4.03 14.06 2.23
C ALA A 158 4.62 12.67 1.90
N PHE A 159 4.12 12.01 0.86
CA PHE A 159 4.68 10.74 0.38
C PHE A 159 6.09 10.92 -0.20
N LEU A 160 6.33 11.97 -0.99
CA LEU A 160 7.66 12.28 -1.51
C LEU A 160 8.67 12.46 -0.35
N LEU A 161 8.31 13.28 0.64
CA LEU A 161 9.15 13.53 1.81
C LEU A 161 9.39 12.23 2.58
N THR A 162 8.36 11.42 2.81
CA THR A 162 8.50 10.12 3.49
C THR A 162 9.48 9.21 2.75
N THR A 163 9.45 9.18 1.42
CA THR A 163 10.36 8.34 0.64
C THR A 163 11.80 8.82 0.67
N MET A 164 12.03 10.13 0.62
CA MET A 164 13.37 10.73 0.78
C MET A 164 13.93 10.45 2.17
N LEU A 165 13.12 10.65 3.21
CA LEU A 165 13.52 10.36 4.59
C LEU A 165 13.75 8.85 4.81
N LEU A 166 13.02 7.97 4.13
CA LEU A 166 13.22 6.52 4.23
C LEU A 166 14.58 6.10 3.66
N GLN A 167 15.04 6.76 2.60
CA GLN A 167 16.38 6.55 2.03
C GLN A 167 17.49 7.04 2.98
N HIS A 168 17.29 8.15 3.70
CA HIS A 168 18.31 8.74 4.55
C HIS A 168 18.33 8.23 6.00
N LEU A 169 17.18 8.06 6.65
CA LEU A 169 17.09 7.73 8.08
C LEU A 169 16.87 6.23 8.36
N GLY A 170 16.53 5.43 7.33
CA GLY A 170 16.21 4.02 7.50
C GLY A 170 14.81 3.77 8.09
N ARG A 171 14.37 2.49 8.05
CA ARG A 171 12.95 2.11 8.20
C ARG A 171 12.37 2.27 9.62
N LYS A 172 13.16 2.00 10.67
CA LYS A 172 12.70 2.04 12.06
C LYS A 172 12.53 3.45 12.64
N PRO A 173 13.53 4.35 12.56
CA PRO A 173 13.40 5.68 13.15
C PRO A 173 12.37 6.54 12.41
N LEU A 174 12.18 6.34 11.10
CA LEU A 174 11.14 7.03 10.34
C LEU A 174 9.73 6.66 10.83
N ALA A 175 9.48 5.37 11.08
CA ALA A 175 8.18 4.92 11.59
C ALA A 175 7.90 5.50 12.99
N ILE A 176 8.90 5.49 13.88
CA ILE A 176 8.75 6.06 15.22
C ILE A 176 8.55 7.58 15.15
N GLY A 177 9.35 8.27 14.35
CA GLY A 177 9.30 9.73 14.19
C GLY A 177 7.96 10.21 13.62
N SER A 178 7.46 9.55 12.58
CA SER A 178 6.15 9.89 11.98
C SER A 178 4.98 9.64 12.94
N MET A 179 5.02 8.56 13.72
CA MET A 179 3.99 8.29 14.74
C MET A 179 4.00 9.33 15.87
N LEU A 180 5.18 9.71 16.36
CA LEU A 180 5.31 10.75 17.38
C LEU A 180 4.84 12.11 16.86
N LEU A 181 5.27 12.48 15.66
CA LEU A 181 4.88 13.73 15.01
C LEU A 181 3.36 13.79 14.81
N SER A 182 2.76 12.70 14.30
CA SER A 182 1.30 12.59 14.17
C SER A 182 0.59 12.74 15.52
N GLY A 183 1.12 12.13 16.58
CA GLY A 183 0.56 12.27 17.94
C GLY A 183 0.56 13.72 18.42
N VAL A 184 1.67 14.44 18.22
CA VAL A 184 1.79 15.87 18.59
C VAL A 184 0.84 16.75 17.77
N PHE A 185 0.68 16.48 16.47
CA PHE A 185 -0.27 17.22 15.64
C PHE A 185 -1.73 16.94 16.03
N CYS A 186 -2.09 15.71 16.34
CA CYS A 186 -3.45 15.39 16.80
C CYS A 186 -3.78 16.01 18.16
N THR A 187 -2.84 15.99 19.12
CA THR A 187 -3.06 16.61 20.44
C THR A 187 -3.12 18.13 20.35
N SER A 188 -2.24 18.76 19.56
CA SER A 188 -2.32 20.20 19.30
C SER A 188 -3.61 20.61 18.60
N ALA A 189 -4.07 19.85 17.60
CA ALA A 189 -5.36 20.09 16.96
C ALA A 189 -6.54 20.00 17.95
N SER A 190 -6.48 19.05 18.89
CA SER A 190 -7.46 18.92 19.98
C SER A 190 -7.41 20.07 20.98
N LEU A 191 -6.25 20.69 21.19
CA LEU A 191 -6.09 21.84 22.10
C LEU A 191 -6.54 23.15 21.43
N ILE A 192 -6.34 23.28 20.11
CA ILE A 192 -6.77 24.44 19.30
C ILE A 192 -8.31 24.48 19.17
N THR A 193 -9.01 23.37 19.41
CA THR A 193 -10.49 23.33 19.42
C THR A 193 -11.13 24.10 20.59
N GLY A 194 -10.34 24.80 21.41
CA GLY A 194 -10.81 25.82 22.36
C GLY A 194 -11.41 27.09 21.72
N VAL A 195 -11.45 27.23 20.39
CA VAL A 195 -12.12 28.36 19.69
C VAL A 195 -13.41 27.92 18.96
N GLY A 196 -13.84 26.67 19.11
CA GLY A 196 -15.01 26.13 18.41
C GLY A 196 -15.77 25.09 19.21
N ALA A 197 -16.03 25.35 20.49
CA ALA A 197 -16.98 24.56 21.25
C ALA A 197 -18.38 24.71 20.62
N MET A 198 -18.95 23.57 20.24
CA MET A 198 -20.38 23.29 20.03
C MET A 198 -21.31 24.52 20.00
N ARG A 199 -21.72 24.92 18.80
CA ARG A 199 -23.06 25.41 18.51
C ARG A 199 -23.45 25.00 17.09
#